data_AF-A0A8T5SZZ3-F1
#
_entry.id   AF-A0A8T5SZZ3-F1
#
_cell.length_a   1.000
_cell.length_b   1.000
_cell.length_c   1.000
_cell.angle_alpha   90.00
_cell.angle_beta   90.00
_cell.angle_gamma   90.00
#
_symmetry.space_group_name_H-M   'P 1'
#
loop_
_entity.id
_entity.type
_entity.pdbx_description
1 polymer ?
#
loop_
_entity_poly.entity_id
_entity_poly.type
_entity_poly.pdbx_seq_one_letter_code
_entity_poly.pdbx_strand_id
1 'polypeptide(L)'
;MPIDEGISKALELFGFMTGDRQESRLMNLLSVILNLQTDPPIPLTFSEIYVQLQKEESESKLTKAWVHRVLKSLVEVQLVRVENPTAHRKRYIADVNTVMAGLEQLKSERIRDLEVQKSGIDKTLADVTLLDCGVLSQQFVKKVTGAQQKVSSRIVRSVDELHRVLRYNMLDVAEKGDTIRVTVLWLGPFMDGSTLERTMKFIEAAQRGADVRYMVSTDIFKLDERTDLEFSLEGTLELMRTLDELRKSGVKFDVRIYDGPKTYNQVSINNDNMALVIAEKPLTATWITRNFNPDLIDNAVKAFDRDWKKARSLLEMTPKDLQSFGVEPGGLISKIFSKNGVE
;
A
#
# COMPACT_ATOMS: atom_id res chain seq x y z
N MET A 1 -7.47 -40.60 22.49
CA MET A 1 -6.25 -39.83 22.83
C MET A 1 -6.52 -38.37 22.50
N PRO A 2 -6.08 -37.39 23.31
CA PRO A 2 -6.17 -36.00 22.92
C PRO A 2 -5.34 -35.80 21.65
N ILE A 3 -5.94 -35.19 20.63
CA ILE A 3 -5.25 -34.79 19.40
C ILE A 3 -4.22 -33.73 19.80
N ASP A 4 -2.98 -33.86 19.31
CA ASP A 4 -1.93 -32.86 19.49
C ASP A 4 -2.45 -31.47 19.06
N GLU A 5 -2.22 -30.46 19.88
CA GLU A 5 -2.62 -29.08 19.65
C GLU A 5 -2.10 -28.55 18.31
N GLY A 6 -0.90 -28.99 17.89
CA GLY A 6 -0.33 -28.66 16.58
C GLY A 6 -1.13 -29.23 15.40
N ILE A 7 -1.61 -30.48 15.52
CA ILE A 7 -2.42 -31.14 14.49
C ILE A 7 -3.81 -30.50 14.44
N SER A 8 -4.41 -30.20 15.61
CA SER A 8 -5.70 -29.52 15.67
C SER A 8 -5.66 -28.19 14.92
N LYS A 9 -4.64 -27.37 15.20
CA LYS A 9 -4.47 -26.07 14.54
C LYS A 9 -4.20 -26.18 13.04
N ALA A 10 -3.46 -27.19 12.60
CA ALA A 10 -3.27 -27.44 11.18
C ALA A 10 -4.59 -27.83 10.48
N LEU A 11 -5.40 -28.67 11.11
CA LEU A 11 -6.72 -29.06 10.60
C LEU A 11 -7.71 -27.88 10.58
N GLU A 12 -7.65 -26.98 11.57
CA GLU A 12 -8.42 -25.72 11.55
C GLU A 12 -8.12 -24.88 10.32
N LEU A 13 -6.85 -24.78 9.92
CA LEU A 13 -6.45 -24.02 8.74
C LEU A 13 -7.04 -24.59 7.44
N PHE A 14 -7.26 -25.91 7.37
CA PHE A 14 -7.93 -26.58 6.26
C PHE A 14 -9.46 -26.50 6.33
N GLY A 15 -10.04 -25.85 7.35
CA GLY A 15 -11.48 -25.76 7.53
C GLY A 15 -12.12 -27.03 8.12
N PHE A 16 -11.35 -27.84 8.86
CA PHE A 16 -11.83 -29.10 9.46
C PHE A 16 -12.30 -28.98 10.90
N MET A 17 -12.03 -27.87 11.59
CA MET A 17 -12.20 -27.74 13.04
C MET A 17 -12.67 -26.32 13.43
N THR A 18 -13.70 -25.78 12.78
CA THR A 18 -14.20 -24.40 13.08
C THR A 18 -15.16 -24.33 14.27
N GLY A 19 -15.10 -25.29 15.20
CA GLY A 19 -15.94 -25.33 16.40
C GLY A 19 -17.39 -25.75 16.15
N ASP A 20 -17.75 -26.10 14.90
CA ASP A 20 -19.11 -26.50 14.55
C ASP A 20 -19.34 -28.00 14.72
N ARG A 21 -20.52 -28.39 15.22
CA ARG A 21 -20.85 -29.79 15.59
C ARG A 21 -20.79 -30.77 14.40
N GLN A 22 -20.83 -30.28 13.15
CA GLN A 22 -20.77 -31.13 11.96
C GLN A 22 -19.34 -31.56 11.60
N GLU A 23 -18.35 -30.69 11.78
CA GLU A 23 -16.96 -30.94 11.39
C GLU A 23 -16.26 -31.91 12.35
N SER A 24 -16.55 -31.80 13.66
CA SER A 24 -16.14 -32.80 14.66
C SER A 24 -16.62 -34.21 14.31
N ARG A 25 -17.79 -34.34 13.67
CA ARG A 25 -18.37 -35.64 13.31
C ARG A 25 -17.78 -36.25 12.04
N LEU A 26 -17.30 -35.42 11.10
CA LEU A 26 -16.52 -35.87 9.93
C LEU A 26 -15.22 -36.54 10.40
N MET A 27 -14.53 -35.90 11.34
CA MET A 27 -13.30 -36.41 11.93
C MET A 27 -13.54 -37.70 12.70
N ASN A 28 -14.61 -37.78 13.50
CA ASN A 28 -14.94 -39.00 14.22
C ASN A 28 -15.17 -40.18 13.26
N LEU A 29 -15.90 -39.96 12.16
CA LEU A 29 -16.11 -41.00 11.16
C LEU A 29 -14.81 -41.44 10.48
N LEU A 30 -13.95 -40.49 10.11
CA LEU A 30 -12.64 -40.80 9.51
C LEU A 30 -11.76 -41.57 10.51
N SER A 31 -11.74 -41.19 11.78
CA SER A 31 -11.03 -41.91 12.84
C SER A 31 -11.53 -43.34 13.01
N VAL A 32 -12.85 -43.56 12.98
CA VAL A 32 -13.44 -44.91 13.01
C VAL A 32 -12.97 -45.74 11.83
N ILE A 33 -12.97 -45.18 10.62
CA ILE A 33 -12.51 -45.89 9.41
C ILE A 33 -11.03 -46.25 9.54
N LEU A 34 -10.19 -45.30 9.95
CA LEU A 34 -8.74 -45.52 10.14
C LEU A 34 -8.46 -46.57 11.21
N ASN A 35 -9.18 -46.56 12.33
CA ASN A 35 -9.03 -47.55 13.41
C ASN A 35 -9.45 -48.96 12.99
N LEU A 36 -10.44 -49.08 12.10
CA LEU A 36 -10.86 -50.36 11.53
C LEU A 36 -9.86 -50.91 10.50
N GLN A 37 -8.99 -50.07 9.93
CA GLN A 37 -7.95 -50.47 8.97
C GLN A 37 -6.68 -50.96 9.67
N THR A 38 -6.77 -52.04 10.45
CA THR A 38 -5.63 -52.59 11.21
C THR A 38 -4.43 -53.02 10.35
N ASP A 39 -4.66 -53.36 9.08
CA ASP A 39 -3.60 -53.63 8.08
C ASP A 39 -4.04 -53.08 6.70
N PRO A 40 -3.77 -51.81 6.37
CA PRO A 40 -4.25 -51.18 5.14
C PRO A 40 -3.60 -51.77 3.87
N PRO A 41 -4.31 -51.85 2.73
CA PRO A 41 -5.67 -51.37 2.50
C PRO A 41 -6.69 -52.52 2.52
N ILE A 42 -7.38 -52.73 3.66
CA ILE A 42 -8.56 -53.61 3.73
C ILE A 42 -9.83 -52.79 3.45
N PRO A 43 -10.58 -53.06 2.37
CA PRO A 43 -11.80 -52.33 2.06
C PRO A 43 -12.93 -52.65 3.05
N LEU A 44 -13.53 -51.60 3.64
CA LEU A 44 -14.59 -51.70 4.64
C LEU A 44 -15.97 -51.50 4.01
N THR A 45 -16.94 -52.28 4.43
CA THR A 45 -18.35 -52.09 4.07
C THR A 45 -19.00 -50.99 4.91
N PHE A 46 -20.08 -50.39 4.40
CA PHE A 46 -20.88 -49.43 5.17
C PHE A 46 -21.35 -50.00 6.52
N SER A 47 -21.75 -51.27 6.56
CA SER A 47 -22.25 -51.92 7.77
C SER A 47 -21.19 -52.00 8.86
N GLU A 48 -19.94 -52.33 8.51
CA GLU A 48 -18.83 -52.39 9.48
C GLU A 48 -18.54 -51.02 10.08
N ILE A 49 -18.46 -49.98 9.23
CA ILE A 49 -18.26 -48.60 9.65
C ILE A 49 -19.40 -48.14 10.56
N TYR A 50 -20.66 -48.40 10.18
CA TYR A 50 -21.83 -47.98 10.94
C TYR A 50 -21.91 -48.66 12.32
N VAL A 51 -21.65 -49.97 12.39
CA VAL A 51 -21.66 -50.73 13.65
C VAL A 51 -20.57 -50.23 14.59
N GLN A 52 -19.37 -49.96 14.07
CA GLN A 52 -18.29 -49.45 14.90
C GLN A 52 -18.57 -48.02 15.40
N LEU A 53 -19.09 -47.15 14.54
CA LEU A 53 -19.47 -45.79 14.91
C LEU A 53 -20.54 -45.77 16.03
N GLN A 54 -21.54 -46.66 15.96
CA GLN A 54 -22.53 -46.80 17.03
C GLN A 54 -21.96 -47.30 18.36
N LYS A 55 -20.86 -48.06 18.35
CA LYS A 55 -20.18 -48.51 19.57
C LYS A 55 -19.40 -47.37 20.22
N GLU A 56 -18.70 -46.56 19.42
CA GLU A 56 -17.88 -45.46 19.91
C GLU A 56 -18.71 -44.24 20.34
N GLU A 57 -19.84 -43.98 19.67
CA GLU A 57 -20.77 -42.90 20.03
C GLU A 57 -22.17 -43.44 20.38
N SER A 58 -22.27 -44.25 21.42
CA SER A 58 -23.54 -44.86 21.84
C SER A 58 -24.64 -43.85 22.23
N GLU A 59 -24.28 -42.63 22.61
CA GLU A 59 -25.22 -41.56 22.97
C GLU A 59 -25.74 -40.76 21.76
N SER A 60 -25.06 -40.82 20.61
CA SER A 60 -25.46 -40.08 19.42
C SER A 60 -26.41 -40.92 18.56
N LYS A 61 -27.66 -40.48 18.42
CA LYS A 61 -28.66 -41.13 17.54
C LYS A 61 -28.36 -40.81 16.06
N LEU A 62 -27.20 -41.25 15.55
CA LEU A 62 -26.82 -41.06 14.16
C LEU A 62 -27.66 -41.97 13.24
N THR A 63 -28.25 -41.37 12.21
CA THR A 63 -29.03 -42.12 11.22
C THR A 63 -28.13 -42.66 10.11
N LYS A 64 -28.49 -43.81 9.52
CA LYS A 64 -27.77 -44.36 8.35
C LYS A 64 -27.65 -43.36 7.20
N ALA A 65 -28.71 -42.59 6.95
CA ALA A 65 -28.72 -41.55 5.92
C ALA A 65 -27.68 -40.46 6.17
N TRP A 66 -27.49 -40.07 7.44
CA TRP A 66 -26.46 -39.12 7.82
C TRP A 66 -25.06 -39.67 7.59
N VAL A 67 -24.77 -40.92 8.00
CA VAL A 67 -23.46 -41.56 7.78
C VAL A 67 -23.14 -41.65 6.28
N HIS A 68 -24.13 -41.97 5.45
CA HIS A 68 -23.95 -41.93 3.99
C HIS A 68 -23.59 -40.55 3.45
N ARG A 69 -24.18 -39.47 3.98
CA ARG A 69 -23.85 -38.10 3.57
C ARG A 69 -22.41 -37.75 3.94
N VAL A 70 -21.99 -38.10 5.15
CA VAL A 70 -20.62 -37.84 5.64
C VAL A 70 -19.59 -38.66 4.87
N LEU A 71 -19.84 -39.95 4.61
CA LEU A 71 -19.00 -40.77 3.75
C LEU A 71 -18.88 -40.20 2.34
N LYS A 72 -19.99 -39.70 1.79
CA LYS A 72 -19.97 -39.03 0.48
C LYS A 72 -19.05 -37.81 0.51
N SER A 73 -19.17 -36.94 1.52
CA SER A 73 -18.29 -35.79 1.68
C SER A 73 -16.82 -36.18 1.84
N LEU A 74 -16.51 -37.19 2.66
CA LEU A 74 -15.14 -37.71 2.82
C LEU A 74 -14.56 -38.27 1.51
N VAL A 75 -15.40 -38.85 0.65
CA VAL A 75 -15.01 -39.32 -0.69
C VAL A 75 -14.78 -38.15 -1.65
N GLU A 76 -15.63 -37.11 -1.60
CA GLU A 76 -15.49 -35.91 -2.44
C GLU A 76 -14.19 -35.14 -2.15
N VAL A 77 -13.79 -35.07 -0.87
CA VAL A 77 -12.52 -34.44 -0.44
C VAL A 77 -11.35 -35.42 -0.40
N GLN A 78 -11.49 -36.61 -1.00
CA GLN A 78 -10.45 -37.65 -1.10
C GLN A 78 -9.85 -38.17 0.22
N LEU A 79 -10.46 -37.90 1.38
CA LEU A 79 -10.04 -38.48 2.67
C LEU A 79 -10.44 -39.95 2.81
N VAL A 80 -11.38 -40.41 1.99
CA VAL A 80 -11.78 -41.82 1.86
C VAL A 80 -11.89 -42.13 0.36
N ARG A 81 -11.44 -43.30 -0.09
CA ARG A 81 -11.64 -43.76 -1.47
C ARG A 81 -12.57 -44.96 -1.53
N VAL A 82 -13.24 -45.15 -2.65
CA VAL A 82 -14.10 -46.33 -2.90
C VAL A 82 -13.32 -47.32 -3.77
N GLU A 83 -13.20 -48.57 -3.34
CA GLU A 83 -12.45 -49.63 -4.04
C GLU A 83 -12.91 -49.79 -5.50
N ASN A 84 -14.22 -49.92 -5.70
CA ASN A 84 -14.83 -49.95 -7.03
C ASN A 84 -16.04 -49.00 -7.08
N PRO A 85 -15.91 -47.83 -7.73
CA PRO A 85 -16.97 -46.84 -7.81
C PRO A 85 -18.27 -47.34 -8.48
N THR A 86 -18.16 -48.35 -9.36
CA THR A 86 -19.29 -48.90 -10.12
C THR A 86 -20.00 -50.05 -9.42
N ALA A 87 -19.44 -50.56 -8.33
CA ALA A 87 -20.04 -51.67 -7.59
C ALA A 87 -21.31 -51.23 -6.86
N HIS A 88 -22.36 -52.06 -6.91
CA HIS A 88 -23.60 -51.86 -6.16
C HIS A 88 -23.34 -51.79 -4.63
N ARG A 89 -22.40 -52.60 -4.13
CA ARG A 89 -21.97 -52.58 -2.73
C ARG A 89 -20.61 -51.90 -2.63
N LYS A 90 -20.64 -50.60 -2.31
CA LYS A 90 -19.43 -49.80 -2.13
C LYS A 90 -18.62 -50.29 -0.93
N ARG A 91 -17.31 -50.36 -1.12
CA ARG A 91 -16.33 -50.60 -0.06
C ARG A 91 -15.37 -49.42 0.02
N TYR A 92 -15.07 -48.97 1.23
CA TYR A 92 -14.37 -47.74 1.54
C TYR A 92 -12.98 -48.06 2.08
N ILE A 93 -11.99 -47.28 1.66
CA ILE A 93 -10.60 -47.40 2.10
C ILE A 93 -10.14 -46.03 2.57
N ALA A 94 -9.47 -45.98 3.72
CA ALA A 94 -8.76 -44.80 4.18
C ALA A 94 -7.43 -45.23 4.79
N ASP A 95 -6.35 -44.96 4.06
CA ASP A 95 -4.98 -45.17 4.49
C ASP A 95 -4.23 -43.84 4.55
N VAL A 96 -2.97 -43.86 5.02
CA VAL A 96 -2.13 -42.65 5.12
C VAL A 96 -2.03 -41.92 3.78
N ASN A 97 -1.93 -42.65 2.66
CA ASN A 97 -1.83 -42.03 1.33
C ASN A 97 -3.13 -41.35 0.91
N THR A 98 -4.26 -41.97 1.23
CA THR A 98 -5.60 -41.43 0.97
C THR A 98 -5.82 -40.16 1.80
N VAL A 99 -5.52 -40.21 3.10
CA VAL A 99 -5.63 -39.03 3.98
C VAL A 99 -4.69 -37.91 3.52
N MET A 100 -3.45 -38.23 3.16
CA MET A 100 -2.50 -37.25 2.62
C MET A 100 -3.02 -36.59 1.33
N ALA A 101 -3.55 -37.38 0.38
CA ALA A 101 -4.12 -36.84 -0.85
C ALA A 101 -5.32 -35.91 -0.57
N GLY A 102 -6.21 -36.31 0.35
CA GLY A 102 -7.31 -35.46 0.77
C GLY A 102 -6.84 -34.16 1.42
N LEU A 103 -5.86 -34.21 2.33
CA LEU A 103 -5.29 -33.02 2.97
C LEU A 103 -4.62 -32.09 1.94
N GLU A 104 -3.92 -32.62 0.93
CA GLU A 104 -3.33 -31.83 -0.16
C GLU A 104 -4.40 -31.17 -1.04
N GLN A 105 -5.50 -31.87 -1.33
CA GLN A 105 -6.64 -31.28 -2.05
C GLN A 105 -7.25 -30.13 -1.25
N LEU A 106 -7.52 -30.35 0.03
CA LEU A 106 -8.10 -29.35 0.94
C LEU A 106 -7.20 -28.12 1.09
N LYS A 107 -5.88 -28.34 1.23
CA LYS A 107 -4.89 -27.27 1.21
C LYS A 107 -5.00 -26.44 -0.08
N SER A 108 -5.07 -27.11 -1.22
CA SER A 108 -5.12 -26.44 -2.53
C SER A 108 -6.41 -25.65 -2.73
N GLU A 109 -7.56 -26.20 -2.30
CA GLU A 109 -8.84 -25.51 -2.31
C GLU A 109 -8.83 -24.30 -1.38
N ARG A 110 -8.29 -24.44 -0.17
CA ARG A 110 -8.19 -23.35 0.79
C ARG A 110 -7.28 -22.22 0.32
N ILE A 111 -6.14 -22.54 -0.30
CA ILE A 111 -5.25 -21.56 -0.91
C ILE A 111 -6.00 -20.77 -1.98
N ARG A 112 -6.71 -21.46 -2.88
CA ARG A 112 -7.51 -20.82 -3.93
C ARG A 112 -8.57 -19.88 -3.35
N ASP A 113 -9.29 -20.30 -2.32
CA ASP A 113 -10.30 -19.46 -1.67
C ASP A 113 -9.68 -18.21 -1.03
N LEU A 114 -8.53 -18.37 -0.36
CA LEU A 114 -7.80 -17.26 0.24
C LEU A 114 -7.26 -16.29 -0.81
N GLU A 115 -6.78 -16.78 -1.96
CA GLU A 115 -6.34 -15.95 -3.08
C GLU A 115 -7.50 -15.12 -3.67
N VAL A 116 -8.68 -15.73 -3.82
CA VAL A 116 -9.89 -15.02 -4.27
C VAL A 116 -10.30 -13.95 -3.26
N GLN A 117 -10.30 -14.27 -1.96
CA GLN A 117 -10.59 -13.30 -0.90
C GLN A 117 -9.59 -12.15 -0.89
N LYS A 118 -8.28 -12.46 -0.99
CA LYS A 118 -7.22 -11.46 -1.08
C LYS A 118 -7.45 -10.54 -2.27
N SER A 119 -7.70 -11.09 -3.46
CA SER A 119 -7.97 -10.29 -4.66
C SER A 119 -9.19 -9.38 -4.50
N GLY A 120 -10.26 -9.87 -3.86
CA GLY A 120 -11.45 -9.06 -3.55
C GLY A 120 -11.17 -7.92 -2.56
N ILE A 121 -10.36 -8.19 -1.54
CA ILE A 121 -9.91 -7.18 -0.56
C ILE A 121 -9.02 -6.14 -1.25
N ASP A 122 -8.04 -6.57 -2.04
CA ASP A 122 -7.12 -5.68 -2.77
C ASP A 122 -7.89 -4.75 -3.72
N LYS A 123 -8.89 -5.29 -4.43
CA LYS A 123 -9.78 -4.50 -5.28
C LYS A 123 -10.58 -3.47 -4.47
N THR A 124 -11.18 -3.89 -3.36
CA THR A 124 -11.95 -2.98 -2.49
C THR A 124 -11.06 -1.88 -1.91
N LEU A 125 -9.84 -2.23 -1.51
CA LEU A 125 -8.85 -1.28 -1.01
C LEU A 125 -8.45 -0.28 -2.09
N ALA A 126 -8.23 -0.73 -3.33
CA ALA A 126 -7.96 0.15 -4.46
C ALA A 126 -9.12 1.11 -4.71
N ASP A 127 -10.36 0.60 -4.77
CA ASP A 127 -11.57 1.40 -4.98
C ASP A 127 -11.73 2.48 -3.90
N VAL A 128 -11.52 2.13 -2.62
CA VAL A 128 -11.60 3.07 -1.49
C VAL A 128 -10.47 4.10 -1.51
N THR A 129 -9.25 3.68 -1.86
CA THR A 129 -8.07 4.57 -1.92
C THR A 129 -8.23 5.64 -3.01
N LEU A 130 -8.93 5.31 -4.10
CA LEU A 130 -9.23 6.25 -5.19
C LEU A 130 -10.28 7.31 -4.81
N LEU A 131 -11.08 7.12 -3.76
CA LEU A 131 -12.12 8.07 -3.35
C LEU A 131 -11.52 9.42 -2.90
N ASP A 132 -12.05 10.53 -3.43
CA ASP A 132 -11.75 11.87 -2.92
C ASP A 132 -12.78 12.28 -1.88
N CYS A 133 -12.45 12.13 -0.60
CA CYS A 133 -13.34 12.58 0.48
C CYS A 133 -13.61 14.10 0.43
N GLY A 134 -12.70 14.90 -0.14
CA GLY A 134 -12.90 16.33 -0.34
C GLY A 134 -13.97 16.62 -1.40
N VAL A 135 -13.91 15.95 -2.55
CA VAL A 135 -14.95 16.11 -3.59
C VAL A 135 -16.28 15.53 -3.13
N LEU A 136 -16.27 14.34 -2.50
CA LEU A 136 -17.49 13.69 -2.01
C LEU A 136 -18.20 14.55 -0.96
N SER A 137 -17.48 15.16 -0.02
CA SER A 137 -18.06 16.05 0.98
C SER A 137 -18.67 17.30 0.35
N GLN A 138 -17.99 17.93 -0.62
CA GLN A 138 -18.55 19.08 -1.35
C GLN A 138 -19.81 18.72 -2.13
N GLN A 139 -19.81 17.58 -2.83
CA GLN A 139 -20.97 17.08 -3.56
C GLN A 139 -22.14 16.76 -2.63
N PHE A 140 -21.86 16.13 -1.49
CA PHE A 140 -22.87 15.81 -0.48
C PHE A 140 -23.51 17.08 0.08
N VAL A 141 -22.70 18.05 0.52
CA VAL A 141 -23.20 19.34 1.04
C VAL A 141 -24.01 20.09 -0.01
N LYS A 142 -23.53 20.14 -1.26
CA LYS A 142 -24.27 20.76 -2.37
C LYS A 142 -25.62 20.08 -2.61
N LYS A 143 -25.66 18.75 -2.58
CA LYS A 143 -26.90 17.99 -2.79
C LYS A 143 -27.91 18.18 -1.65
N VAL A 144 -27.44 18.30 -0.41
CA VAL A 144 -28.29 18.46 0.78
C VAL A 144 -28.77 19.91 0.96
N THR A 145 -27.88 20.88 0.73
CA THR A 145 -28.15 22.30 1.07
C THR A 145 -28.44 23.18 -0.14
N GLY A 146 -28.17 22.71 -1.36
CA GLY A 146 -28.19 23.51 -2.58
C GLY A 146 -27.01 24.50 -2.72
N ALA A 147 -26.22 24.70 -1.67
CA ALA A 147 -25.11 25.64 -1.64
C ALA A 147 -23.77 24.95 -1.92
N GLN A 148 -22.94 25.58 -2.74
CA GLN A 148 -21.57 25.12 -2.98
C GLN A 148 -20.64 25.72 -1.91
N GLN A 149 -20.20 24.88 -0.97
CA GLN A 149 -19.23 25.28 0.05
C GLN A 149 -17.80 25.00 -0.43
N LYS A 150 -16.90 25.97 -0.24
CA LYS A 150 -15.47 25.79 -0.47
C LYS A 150 -14.82 25.27 0.82
N VAL A 151 -13.94 24.28 0.70
CA VAL A 151 -13.16 23.77 1.84
C VAL A 151 -12.16 24.85 2.25
N SER A 152 -12.36 25.45 3.42
CA SER A 152 -11.51 26.53 3.94
C SER A 152 -10.26 26.02 4.66
N SER A 153 -10.34 24.83 5.26
CA SER A 153 -9.22 24.08 5.80
C SER A 153 -9.51 22.58 5.84
N ARG A 154 -8.49 21.73 5.68
CA ARG A 154 -8.59 20.29 5.93
C ARG A 154 -7.26 19.68 6.38
N ILE A 155 -7.33 18.65 7.22
CA ILE A 155 -6.20 17.78 7.52
C ILE A 155 -6.03 16.79 6.39
N VAL A 156 -4.78 16.54 6.02
CA VAL A 156 -4.34 15.66 4.96
C VAL A 156 -3.40 14.62 5.58
N ARG A 157 -3.67 13.34 5.35
CA ARG A 157 -2.94 12.22 5.96
C ARG A 157 -2.35 11.38 4.84
N SER A 158 -1.03 11.24 4.81
CA SER A 158 -0.20 10.64 3.74
C SER A 158 0.28 11.60 2.66
N VAL A 159 1.36 11.17 1.99
CA VAL A 159 2.01 11.89 0.90
C VAL A 159 1.13 11.91 -0.34
N ASP A 160 0.45 10.81 -0.64
CA ASP A 160 -0.42 10.69 -1.81
C ASP A 160 -1.65 11.58 -1.69
N GLU A 161 -2.26 11.64 -0.50
CA GLU A 161 -3.36 12.58 -0.26
C GLU A 161 -2.87 14.03 -0.42
N LEU A 162 -1.69 14.38 0.12
CA LEU A 162 -1.10 15.71 -0.05
C LEU A 162 -0.88 16.05 -1.51
N HIS A 163 -0.29 15.13 -2.29
CA HIS A 163 -0.08 15.36 -3.70
C HIS A 163 -1.41 15.56 -4.44
N ARG A 164 -2.43 14.76 -4.14
CA ARG A 164 -3.78 14.92 -4.69
C ARG A 164 -4.39 16.29 -4.33
N VAL A 165 -4.23 16.74 -3.09
CA VAL A 165 -4.69 18.07 -2.64
C VAL A 165 -4.01 19.17 -3.44
N LEU A 166 -2.69 19.11 -3.56
CA LEU A 166 -1.89 20.09 -4.28
C LEU A 166 -2.29 20.12 -5.75
N ARG A 167 -2.43 18.94 -6.37
CA ARG A 167 -2.84 18.83 -7.77
C ARG A 167 -4.16 19.56 -8.05
N TYR A 168 -5.24 19.21 -7.34
CA TYR A 168 -6.56 19.77 -7.63
C TYR A 168 -6.73 21.23 -7.21
N ASN A 169 -6.08 21.66 -6.13
CA ASN A 169 -6.33 23.00 -5.57
C ASN A 169 -5.25 24.03 -5.95
N MET A 170 -4.15 23.60 -6.55
CA MET A 170 -3.00 24.45 -6.83
C MET A 170 -2.37 24.17 -8.18
N LEU A 171 -1.85 22.96 -8.41
CA LEU A 171 -0.99 22.69 -9.56
C LEU A 171 -1.78 22.72 -10.86
N ASP A 172 -2.89 21.99 -10.97
CA ASP A 172 -3.68 21.88 -12.21
C ASP A 172 -4.42 23.18 -12.57
N VAL A 173 -4.61 24.07 -11.59
CA VAL A 173 -5.31 25.35 -11.76
C VAL A 173 -4.38 26.56 -11.85
N ALA A 174 -3.07 26.39 -11.67
CA ALA A 174 -2.13 27.49 -11.75
C ALA A 174 -1.96 27.98 -13.19
N GLU A 175 -1.99 29.30 -13.35
CA GLU A 175 -1.94 29.99 -14.63
C GLU A 175 -0.79 31.01 -14.70
N LYS A 176 -0.66 31.65 -15.86
CA LYS A 176 0.33 32.69 -16.08
C LYS A 176 0.15 33.85 -15.10
N GLY A 177 1.18 34.11 -14.30
CA GLY A 177 1.20 35.17 -13.29
C GLY A 177 1.12 34.65 -11.85
N ASP A 178 0.71 33.40 -11.66
CA ASP A 178 0.74 32.75 -10.35
C ASP A 178 2.16 32.44 -9.91
N THR A 179 2.40 32.43 -8.60
CA THR A 179 3.66 32.00 -7.99
C THR A 179 3.41 30.82 -7.06
N ILE A 180 4.04 29.70 -7.36
CA ILE A 180 4.03 28.49 -6.53
C ILE A 180 5.34 28.43 -5.76
N ARG A 181 5.25 28.29 -4.43
CA ARG A 181 6.41 28.21 -3.53
C ARG A 181 6.42 26.87 -2.84
N VAL A 182 7.51 26.14 -2.96
CA VAL A 182 7.67 24.81 -2.40
C VAL A 182 8.87 24.81 -1.46
N THR A 183 8.70 24.31 -0.25
CA THR A 183 9.74 24.16 0.76
C THR A 183 9.82 22.71 1.17
N VAL A 184 10.94 22.05 0.84
CA VAL A 184 11.24 20.66 1.19
C VAL A 184 12.56 20.63 1.96
N LEU A 185 12.49 20.96 3.24
CA LEU A 185 13.62 21.00 4.15
C LEU A 185 13.84 19.66 4.86
N TRP A 186 12.79 18.87 4.97
CA TRP A 186 12.84 17.50 5.46
C TRP A 186 12.42 16.54 4.35
N LEU A 187 13.41 15.86 3.77
CA LEU A 187 13.23 15.05 2.57
C LEU A 187 12.55 13.70 2.84
N GLY A 188 12.67 13.17 4.06
CA GLY A 188 12.29 11.78 4.40
C GLY A 188 10.94 11.31 3.82
N PRO A 189 9.82 12.02 4.08
CA PRO A 189 8.51 11.60 3.58
C PRO A 189 8.32 11.72 2.06
N PHE A 190 9.16 12.48 1.39
CA PHE A 190 9.00 12.82 -0.03
C PHE A 190 9.96 12.06 -0.95
N MET A 191 10.90 11.30 -0.39
CA MET A 191 11.86 10.48 -1.13
C MET A 191 11.33 9.06 -1.26
N ASP A 192 10.47 8.84 -2.25
CA ASP A 192 10.02 7.50 -2.66
C ASP A 192 10.11 7.33 -4.19
N GLY A 193 9.76 6.16 -4.71
CA GLY A 193 9.79 5.87 -6.15
C GLY A 193 8.88 6.76 -7.02
N SER A 194 7.98 7.55 -6.42
CA SER A 194 7.06 8.47 -7.12
C SER A 194 7.51 9.94 -7.08
N THR A 195 8.65 10.25 -6.48
CA THR A 195 9.19 11.62 -6.35
C THR A 195 9.25 12.35 -7.70
N LEU A 196 9.69 11.66 -8.75
CA LEU A 196 9.79 12.23 -10.10
C LEU A 196 8.42 12.59 -10.65
N GLU A 197 7.46 11.67 -10.59
CA GLU A 197 6.07 11.90 -11.03
C GLU A 197 5.45 13.10 -10.31
N ARG A 198 5.66 13.20 -8.99
CA ARG A 198 5.15 14.31 -8.19
C ARG A 198 5.79 15.65 -8.60
N THR A 199 7.08 15.64 -8.91
CA THR A 199 7.82 16.83 -9.37
C THR A 199 7.36 17.28 -10.76
N MET A 200 7.02 16.34 -11.66
CA MET A 200 6.51 16.65 -12.99
C MET A 200 5.24 17.51 -12.96
N LYS A 201 4.38 17.38 -11.94
CA LYS A 201 3.21 18.25 -11.80
C LYS A 201 3.52 19.71 -11.52
N PHE A 202 4.63 19.99 -10.85
CA PHE A 202 5.13 21.35 -10.70
C PHE A 202 5.70 21.88 -12.02
N ILE A 203 6.39 21.04 -12.78
CA ILE A 203 6.90 21.40 -14.12
C ILE A 203 5.75 21.74 -15.07
N GLU A 204 4.70 20.91 -15.11
CA GLU A 204 3.49 21.16 -15.91
C GLU A 204 2.85 22.51 -15.54
N ALA A 205 2.81 22.87 -14.25
CA ALA A 205 2.31 24.18 -13.81
C ALA A 205 3.21 25.33 -14.31
N ALA A 206 4.53 25.17 -14.25
CA ALA A 206 5.46 26.16 -14.80
C ALA A 206 5.32 26.33 -16.31
N GLN A 207 5.12 25.23 -17.05
CA GLN A 207 4.88 25.26 -18.50
C GLN A 207 3.59 26.00 -18.88
N ARG A 208 2.57 26.03 -17.99
CA ARG A 208 1.37 26.88 -18.14
C ARG A 208 1.63 28.36 -17.83
N GLY A 209 2.82 28.72 -17.37
CA GLY A 209 3.26 30.09 -17.13
C GLY A 209 3.33 30.50 -15.66
N ALA A 210 3.12 29.58 -14.71
CA ALA A 210 3.33 29.85 -13.29
C ALA A 210 4.83 30.00 -12.96
N ASP A 211 5.17 30.84 -11.98
CA ASP A 211 6.51 30.96 -11.42
C ASP A 211 6.67 29.95 -10.27
N VAL A 212 7.37 28.85 -10.55
CA VAL A 212 7.58 27.77 -9.58
C VAL A 212 8.94 27.91 -8.93
N ARG A 213 8.93 28.07 -7.60
CA ARG A 213 10.11 28.28 -6.75
C ARG A 213 10.24 27.13 -5.78
N TYR A 214 11.24 26.27 -6.00
CA TYR A 214 11.44 25.06 -5.23
C TYR A 214 12.65 25.19 -4.31
N MET A 215 12.47 25.21 -3.00
CA MET A 215 13.55 25.34 -2.02
C MET A 215 13.77 24.02 -1.30
N VAL A 216 14.98 23.47 -1.40
CA VAL A 216 15.38 22.20 -0.79
C VAL A 216 16.54 22.40 0.19
N SER A 217 16.59 21.61 1.25
CA SER A 217 17.71 21.68 2.19
C SER A 217 18.98 21.01 1.64
N THR A 218 20.11 21.35 2.24
CA THR A 218 21.41 20.71 1.96
C THR A 218 21.45 19.22 2.27
N ASP A 219 20.44 18.67 2.97
CA ASP A 219 20.31 17.23 3.22
C ASP A 219 20.21 16.41 1.92
N ILE A 220 19.78 17.03 0.81
CA ILE A 220 19.70 16.37 -0.50
C ILE A 220 21.06 15.79 -0.92
N PHE A 221 22.15 16.39 -0.42
CA PHE A 221 23.50 15.93 -0.72
C PHE A 221 23.99 14.77 0.15
N LYS A 222 23.26 14.44 1.22
CA LYS A 222 23.56 13.33 2.13
C LYS A 222 22.69 12.10 1.85
N LEU A 223 21.95 12.12 0.74
CA LEU A 223 21.08 11.01 0.35
C LEU A 223 21.87 9.77 -0.07
N ASP A 224 23.06 9.94 -0.67
CA ASP A 224 23.93 8.82 -1.07
C ASP A 224 24.39 7.95 0.13
N GLU A 225 24.38 8.50 1.35
CA GLU A 225 24.73 7.77 2.58
C GLU A 225 23.57 6.93 3.15
N ARG A 226 22.35 7.12 2.63
CA ARG A 226 21.14 6.46 3.11
C ARG A 226 20.80 5.26 2.23
N THR A 227 21.21 4.07 2.69
CA THR A 227 21.00 2.78 2.00
C THR A 227 19.53 2.36 1.88
N ASP A 228 18.62 3.04 2.57
CA ASP A 228 17.18 2.78 2.61
C ASP A 228 16.36 3.59 1.59
N LEU A 229 17.00 4.52 0.86
CA LEU A 229 16.34 5.35 -0.14
C LEU A 229 16.77 4.92 -1.55
N GLU A 230 15.81 4.49 -2.38
CA GLU A 230 16.03 4.24 -3.80
C GLU A 230 16.22 5.56 -4.55
N PHE A 231 17.42 6.12 -4.48
CA PHE A 231 17.77 7.32 -5.24
C PHE A 231 18.30 6.92 -6.62
N SER A 232 17.49 7.13 -7.66
CA SER A 232 17.92 6.90 -9.05
C SER A 232 18.79 8.05 -9.54
N LEU A 233 20.08 7.76 -9.76
CA LEU A 233 21.01 8.68 -10.43
C LEU A 233 20.48 9.11 -11.81
N GLU A 234 19.87 8.19 -12.54
CA GLU A 234 19.34 8.44 -13.89
C GLU A 234 18.18 9.43 -13.84
N GLY A 235 17.21 9.23 -12.93
CA GLY A 235 16.09 10.16 -12.77
C GLY A 235 16.52 11.55 -12.31
N THR A 236 17.59 11.65 -11.50
CA THR A 236 18.14 12.94 -11.09
C THR A 236 18.82 13.67 -12.24
N LEU A 237 19.59 12.96 -13.07
CA LEU A 237 20.20 13.52 -14.28
C LEU A 237 19.15 13.97 -15.29
N GLU A 238 18.09 13.19 -15.47
CA GLU A 238 16.95 13.55 -16.31
C GLU A 238 16.28 14.82 -15.80
N LEU A 239 15.96 14.89 -14.51
CA LEU A 239 15.37 16.10 -13.91
C LEU A 239 16.27 17.32 -14.14
N MET A 240 17.58 17.21 -13.92
CA MET A 240 18.51 18.32 -14.13
C MET A 240 18.55 18.80 -15.59
N ARG A 241 18.50 17.88 -16.55
CA ARG A 241 18.39 18.23 -17.98
C ARG A 241 17.08 18.93 -18.29
N THR A 242 15.96 18.41 -17.77
CA THR A 242 14.65 19.06 -17.93
C THR A 242 14.66 20.47 -17.34
N LEU A 243 15.26 20.69 -16.17
CA LEU A 243 15.37 22.02 -15.57
C LEU A 243 16.18 22.99 -16.43
N ASP A 244 17.28 22.54 -17.02
CA ASP A 244 18.10 23.35 -17.94
C ASP A 244 17.32 23.71 -19.23
N GLU A 245 16.60 22.75 -19.82
CA GLU A 245 15.75 22.98 -20.99
C GLU A 245 14.59 23.96 -20.71
N LEU A 246 13.94 23.83 -19.55
CA LEU A 246 12.91 24.77 -19.09
C LEU A 246 13.49 26.18 -18.95
N ARG A 247 14.69 26.32 -18.36
CA ARG A 247 15.37 27.61 -18.24
C ARG A 247 15.68 28.22 -19.61
N LYS A 248 16.22 27.43 -20.55
CA LYS A 248 16.54 27.85 -21.92
C LYS A 248 15.30 28.29 -22.71
N SER A 249 14.15 27.65 -22.47
CA SER A 249 12.87 28.01 -23.07
C SER A 249 12.15 29.18 -22.37
N GLY A 250 12.74 29.76 -21.31
CA GLY A 250 12.18 30.89 -20.57
C GLY A 250 11.05 30.50 -19.60
N VAL A 251 10.85 29.21 -19.34
CA VAL A 251 9.89 28.72 -18.34
C VAL A 251 10.43 29.02 -16.94
N LYS A 252 9.58 29.57 -16.07
CA LYS A 252 9.95 29.98 -14.71
C LYS A 252 9.85 28.83 -13.72
N PHE A 253 10.88 27.99 -13.73
CA PHE A 253 11.06 26.94 -12.72
C PHE A 253 12.50 27.03 -12.20
N ASP A 254 12.67 27.29 -10.90
CA ASP A 254 14.00 27.34 -10.28
C ASP A 254 14.01 26.45 -9.02
N VAL A 255 15.12 25.75 -8.82
CA VAL A 255 15.37 24.96 -7.62
C VAL A 255 16.53 25.60 -6.89
N ARG A 256 16.36 25.91 -5.61
CA ARG A 256 17.40 26.51 -4.78
C ARG A 256 17.72 25.67 -3.55
N ILE A 257 19.01 25.60 -3.26
CA ILE A 257 19.55 25.01 -2.04
C ILE A 257 19.52 26.04 -0.92
N TYR A 258 18.91 25.66 0.19
CA TYR A 258 18.84 26.44 1.42
C TYR A 258 19.66 25.77 2.53
N ASP A 259 20.56 26.55 3.11
CA ASP A 259 21.52 26.15 4.14
C ASP A 259 21.21 26.73 5.53
N GLY A 260 20.10 27.47 5.65
CA GLY A 260 19.67 28.07 6.91
C GLY A 260 18.90 27.11 7.84
N PRO A 261 18.38 27.63 8.96
CA PRO A 261 17.60 26.83 9.92
C PRO A 261 16.39 26.17 9.25
N LYS A 262 16.22 24.86 9.47
CA LYS A 262 15.08 24.10 8.95
C LYS A 262 13.78 24.58 9.61
N THR A 263 12.81 24.89 8.78
CA THR A 263 11.44 25.18 9.17
C THR A 263 10.51 24.07 8.66
N TYR A 264 9.20 24.32 8.64
CA TYR A 264 8.22 23.37 8.13
C TYR A 264 8.31 23.19 6.62
N ASN A 265 7.99 21.99 6.15
CA ASN A 265 7.72 21.78 4.73
C ASN A 265 6.37 22.40 4.38
N GLN A 266 6.33 23.15 3.29
CA GLN A 266 5.11 23.82 2.85
C GLN A 266 5.04 23.96 1.34
N VAL A 267 3.82 24.07 0.82
CA VAL A 267 3.55 24.42 -0.57
C VAL A 267 2.49 25.51 -0.57
N SER A 268 2.74 26.64 -1.24
CA SER A 268 1.76 27.73 -1.33
C SER A 268 1.62 28.24 -2.76
N ILE A 269 0.44 28.79 -3.08
CA ILE A 269 0.16 29.51 -4.32
C ILE A 269 -0.27 30.92 -4.00
N ASN A 270 0.43 31.89 -4.59
CA ASN A 270 0.27 33.31 -4.32
C ASN A 270 0.29 33.56 -2.80
N ASN A 271 -0.73 34.26 -2.29
CA ASN A 271 -1.03 34.37 -0.87
C ASN A 271 -2.38 33.70 -0.55
N ASP A 272 -2.92 32.87 -1.45
CA ASP A 272 -4.31 32.44 -1.40
C ASP A 272 -4.48 31.13 -0.64
N ASN A 273 -3.58 30.16 -0.89
CA ASN A 273 -3.69 28.84 -0.28
C ASN A 273 -2.32 28.26 0.05
N MET A 274 -2.29 27.42 1.08
CA MET A 274 -1.10 26.74 1.54
C MET A 274 -1.41 25.32 2.04
N ALA A 275 -0.55 24.37 1.71
CA ALA A 275 -0.41 23.12 2.44
C ALA A 275 0.82 23.22 3.36
N LEU A 276 0.64 22.93 4.65
CA LEU A 276 1.70 22.95 5.65
C LEU A 276 1.85 21.57 6.29
N VAL A 277 3.03 20.98 6.23
CA VAL A 277 3.33 19.68 6.87
C VAL A 277 3.59 19.92 8.36
N ILE A 278 2.81 19.25 9.21
CA ILE A 278 2.87 19.36 10.67
C ILE A 278 3.64 18.18 11.28
N ALA A 279 3.52 16.99 10.69
CA ALA A 279 4.22 15.78 11.12
C ALA A 279 4.69 14.98 9.91
N GLU A 280 5.82 14.30 10.04
CA GLU A 280 6.45 13.53 8.96
C GLU A 280 6.20 12.02 9.05
N LYS A 281 6.00 11.50 10.26
CA LYS A 281 5.82 10.06 10.51
C LYS A 281 4.73 9.85 11.57
N PRO A 282 3.48 9.55 11.16
CA PRO A 282 2.98 9.52 9.78
C PRO A 282 2.89 10.94 9.18
N LEU A 283 3.00 11.06 7.84
CA LEU A 283 2.87 12.37 7.20
C LEU A 283 1.47 12.94 7.45
N THR A 284 1.44 14.11 8.07
CA THR A 284 0.23 14.88 8.33
C THR A 284 0.46 16.31 7.89
N ALA A 285 -0.38 16.81 6.99
CA ALA A 285 -0.37 18.17 6.53
C ALA A 285 -1.73 18.84 6.76
N THR A 286 -1.77 20.17 6.74
CA THR A 286 -3.01 20.92 6.76
C THR A 286 -3.07 21.79 5.51
N TRP A 287 -4.14 21.64 4.74
CA TRP A 287 -4.53 22.58 3.70
C TRP A 287 -5.28 23.74 4.34
N ILE A 288 -4.90 24.97 3.99
CA ILE A 288 -5.41 26.20 4.58
C ILE A 288 -5.59 27.23 3.46
N THR A 289 -6.74 27.90 3.47
CA THR A 289 -7.01 29.05 2.60
C THR A 289 -6.78 30.36 3.36
N ARG A 290 -6.47 31.44 2.66
CA ARG A 290 -6.24 32.77 3.24
C ARG A 290 -7.47 33.28 4.00
N ASN A 291 -8.67 32.92 3.53
CA ASN A 291 -9.93 33.24 4.21
C ASN A 291 -10.05 32.60 5.59
N PHE A 292 -9.38 31.46 5.82
CA PHE A 292 -9.38 30.78 7.10
C PHE A 292 -8.34 31.36 8.05
N ASN A 293 -7.10 31.58 7.58
CA ASN A 293 -6.03 32.15 8.38
C ASN A 293 -5.06 32.98 7.50
N PRO A 294 -5.36 34.29 7.31
CA PRO A 294 -4.56 35.14 6.43
C PRO A 294 -3.15 35.37 6.99
N ASP A 295 -3.03 35.56 8.31
CA ASP A 295 -1.77 35.85 8.97
C ASP A 295 -0.76 34.72 8.82
N LEU A 296 -1.21 33.47 8.94
CA LEU A 296 -0.35 32.30 8.76
C LEU A 296 0.21 32.24 7.35
N ILE A 297 -0.62 32.41 6.32
CA ILE A 297 -0.17 32.35 4.92
C ILE A 297 0.74 33.54 4.59
N ASP A 298 0.33 34.75 4.96
CA ASP A 298 1.11 35.96 4.66
C ASP A 298 2.49 35.92 5.33
N ASN A 299 2.58 35.42 6.57
CA ASN A 299 3.86 35.26 7.27
C ASN A 299 4.71 34.15 6.66
N ALA A 300 4.11 33.02 6.30
CA ALA A 300 4.79 31.90 5.65
C ALA A 300 5.36 32.29 4.28
N VAL A 301 4.60 33.03 3.47
CA VAL A 301 5.05 33.51 2.16
C VAL A 301 6.16 34.55 2.31
N LYS A 302 6.03 35.51 3.23
CA LYS A 302 7.09 36.49 3.50
C LYS A 302 8.39 35.84 3.98
N ALA A 303 8.29 34.83 4.85
CA ALA A 303 9.44 34.06 5.30
C ALA A 303 10.10 33.33 4.12
N PHE A 304 9.31 32.63 3.31
CA PHE A 304 9.80 31.97 2.11
C PHE A 304 10.52 32.94 1.16
N ASP A 305 9.89 34.05 0.78
CA ASP A 305 10.46 34.99 -0.18
C ASP A 305 11.74 35.67 0.34
N ARG A 306 11.89 35.83 1.66
CA ARG A 306 13.13 36.29 2.29
C ARG A 306 14.22 35.22 2.20
N ASP A 307 13.89 33.97 2.49
CA ASP A 307 14.87 32.88 2.56
C ASP A 307 15.28 32.41 1.14
N TRP A 308 14.35 32.47 0.18
CA TRP A 308 14.56 32.27 -1.26
C TRP A 308 15.65 33.18 -1.85
N LYS A 309 15.69 34.44 -1.42
CA LYS A 309 16.72 35.41 -1.85
C LYS A 309 18.12 35.07 -1.34
N LYS A 310 18.22 34.30 -0.26
CA LYS A 310 19.49 33.85 0.32
C LYS A 310 19.92 32.49 -0.20
N ALA A 311 18.95 31.67 -0.63
CA ALA A 311 19.18 30.36 -1.19
C ALA A 311 19.92 30.43 -2.54
N ARG A 312 20.72 29.40 -2.85
CA ARG A 312 21.55 29.33 -4.06
C ARG A 312 20.87 28.50 -5.14
N SER A 313 20.84 28.98 -6.39
CA SER A 313 20.28 28.18 -7.50
C SER A 313 21.09 26.91 -7.73
N LEU A 314 20.38 25.79 -7.83
CA LEU A 314 20.94 24.47 -8.08
C LEU A 314 21.72 24.44 -9.41
N LEU A 315 21.22 25.15 -10.42
CA LEU A 315 21.84 25.22 -11.74
C LEU A 315 23.07 26.15 -11.80
N GLU A 316 23.29 26.97 -10.78
CA GLU A 316 24.39 27.95 -10.71
C GLU A 316 25.44 27.57 -9.65
N MET A 317 25.36 26.36 -9.10
CA MET A 317 26.29 25.91 -8.06
C MET A 317 27.68 25.67 -8.62
N THR A 318 28.68 26.27 -7.98
CA THR A 318 30.08 25.99 -8.27
C THR A 318 30.59 24.78 -7.47
N PRO A 319 31.71 24.14 -7.87
CA PRO A 319 32.35 23.11 -7.06
C PRO A 319 32.70 23.57 -5.62
N LYS A 320 32.99 24.86 -5.43
CA LYS A 320 33.24 25.44 -4.10
C LYS A 320 31.96 25.48 -3.26
N ASP A 321 30.82 25.76 -3.88
CA ASP A 321 29.53 25.74 -3.19
C ASP A 321 29.19 24.31 -2.72
N LEU A 322 29.38 23.31 -3.57
CA LEU A 322 29.17 21.90 -3.22
C LEU A 322 30.07 21.46 -2.05
N GLN A 323 31.34 21.84 -2.06
CA GLN A 323 32.24 21.58 -0.94
C GLN A 323 31.76 22.26 0.36
N SER A 324 31.24 23.49 0.28
CA SER A 324 30.71 24.19 1.46
C SER A 324 29.48 23.52 2.06
N PHE A 325 28.76 22.70 1.30
CA PHE A 325 27.63 21.90 1.76
C PHE A 325 28.02 20.48 2.21
N GLY A 326 29.31 20.15 2.24
CA GLY A 326 29.82 18.87 2.71
C GLY A 326 29.79 17.77 1.65
N VAL A 327 29.70 18.11 0.35
CA VAL A 327 29.80 17.12 -0.73
C VAL A 327 31.26 16.72 -0.94
N GLU A 328 31.55 15.43 -0.85
CA GLU A 328 32.90 14.91 -1.10
C GLU A 328 33.33 15.13 -2.57
N PRO A 329 34.55 15.63 -2.82
CA PRO A 329 35.09 15.74 -4.18
C PRO A 329 35.12 14.38 -4.89
N GLY A 330 34.49 14.27 -6.05
CA GLY A 330 34.46 13.02 -6.83
C GLY A 330 33.34 12.03 -6.46
N GLY A 331 32.50 12.36 -5.47
CA GLY A 331 31.25 11.65 -5.18
C GLY A 331 30.25 11.71 -6.35
N LEU A 332 29.18 10.91 -6.28
CA LEU A 332 28.17 10.77 -7.33
C LEU A 332 27.53 12.13 -7.67
N ILE A 333 27.18 12.91 -6.65
CA ILE A 333 26.66 14.28 -6.79
C ILE A 333 27.72 15.20 -7.44
N SER A 334 28.97 15.16 -6.99
CA SER A 334 30.05 15.94 -7.61
C SER A 334 30.23 15.61 -9.11
N LYS A 335 30.04 14.35 -9.52
CA LYS A 335 30.07 13.92 -10.93
C LYS A 335 28.92 14.45 -11.77
N ILE A 336 27.71 14.57 -11.19
CA ILE A 336 26.54 15.16 -11.86
C ILE A 336 26.81 16.63 -12.20
N PHE A 337 27.28 17.41 -11.22
CA PHE A 337 27.49 18.85 -11.39
C PHE A 337 28.76 19.20 -12.18
N SER A 338 29.78 18.35 -12.17
CA SER A 338 31.00 18.57 -12.98
C SER A 338 30.83 18.25 -14.46
N LYS A 339 29.93 17.32 -14.83
CA LYS A 339 29.65 17.01 -16.24
C LYS A 339 28.79 18.07 -16.95
N ASN A 340 27.97 18.80 -16.21
CA ASN A 340 27.15 19.90 -16.76
C ASN A 340 27.86 21.27 -16.73
N GLY A 341 29.07 21.34 -16.15
CA GLY A 341 29.85 22.58 -16.01
C GLY A 341 30.97 22.77 -17.04
N VAL A 342 30.98 21.99 -18.12
CA VAL A 342 31.92 22.14 -19.24
C VAL A 342 31.13 22.20 -20.54
N GLU A 343 30.58 23.39 -20.81
CA GLU A 343 30.50 24.00 -22.15
C GLU A 343 30.47 25.53 -22.01
#